data_AF-A0A968XP42-F1
#
_entry.id   AF-A0A968XP42-F1
#
_cell.length_a   1.000
_cell.length_b   1.000
_cell.length_c   1.000
_cell.angle_alpha   90.00
_cell.angle_beta   90.00
_cell.angle_gamma   90.00
#
_symmetry.space_group_name_H-M   'P 1'
#
loop_
_entity.id
_entity.type
_entity.pdbx_description
1 polymer ?
#
loop_
_entity_poly.entity_id
_entity_poly.type
_entity_poly.pdbx_seq_one_letter_code
_entity_poly.pdbx_strand_id
1 'polypeptide(L)'
;MKEEATRAVVTRWFDALGSGDGETAMACLDDNIRWINSPAEVGKPGGVPGLSGIIPWLGDFSTKEEVMATFGPWGERQEPIKYEVLNLMFKDDQALVLVHEVARIKATGLIYDIEFVQRLQVAGDVIVLLRAYWDTSQAVAAFRGDMPSRLLAAARTGNTNEAELILPFGANPNQTDPDSLDSALMIASEGGHVEMVKLLLAYGAEPNLISRTSGNTALHAACRTGKLDSIKALVEAGAFVNLQRPTTGETPLHEALKQGFTACAEFLLEAGASKDVFAFDGKRPADVARMV
;
A
#
# COMPACT_ATOMS: atom_id res chain seq x y z
N MET A 1 5.98 -46.43 8.28
CA MET A 1 7.21 -45.76 8.78
C MET A 1 7.38 -44.34 8.25
N LYS A 2 7.75 -44.09 6.98
CA LYS A 2 7.92 -42.70 6.49
C LYS A 2 6.62 -41.89 6.52
N GLU A 3 5.53 -42.44 6.00
CA GLU A 3 4.25 -41.74 5.94
C GLU A 3 3.64 -41.47 7.33
N GLU A 4 3.75 -42.41 8.28
CA GLU A 4 3.29 -42.20 9.66
C GLU A 4 4.07 -41.09 10.37
N ALA A 5 5.39 -41.01 10.15
CA ALA A 5 6.21 -39.93 10.68
C ALA A 5 5.81 -38.57 10.06
N THR A 6 5.64 -38.50 8.74
CA THR A 6 5.12 -37.32 8.04
C THR A 6 3.77 -36.88 8.60
N ARG A 7 2.85 -37.82 8.80
CA ARG A 7 1.53 -37.57 9.40
C ARG A 7 1.66 -36.99 10.80
N ALA A 8 2.51 -37.56 11.65
CA ALA A 8 2.68 -37.08 13.02
C ALA A 8 3.20 -35.63 13.07
N VAL A 9 4.17 -35.27 12.22
CA VAL A 9 4.72 -33.90 12.15
C VAL A 9 3.67 -32.91 11.64
N VAL A 10 2.99 -33.24 10.55
CA VAL A 10 2.00 -32.34 9.92
C VAL A 10 0.79 -32.16 10.83
N THR A 11 0.27 -33.22 11.44
CA THR A 11 -0.85 -33.11 12.40
C THR A 11 -0.47 -32.26 13.60
N ARG A 12 0.72 -32.48 14.19
CA ARG A 12 1.22 -31.65 15.30
C ARG A 12 1.30 -30.17 14.93
N TRP A 13 1.72 -29.86 13.71
CA TRP A 13 1.80 -28.48 13.23
C TRP A 13 0.42 -27.82 13.12
N PHE A 14 -0.57 -28.48 12.52
CA PHE A 14 -1.93 -27.94 12.40
C PHE A 14 -2.66 -27.84 13.75
N ASP A 15 -2.49 -28.82 14.64
CA ASP A 15 -3.07 -28.80 15.98
C ASP A 15 -2.50 -27.62 16.79
N ALA A 16 -1.20 -27.36 16.67
CA ALA A 16 -0.56 -26.21 17.31
C ALA A 16 -1.08 -24.87 16.76
N LEU A 17 -1.20 -24.73 15.43
CA LEU A 17 -1.82 -23.53 14.83
C LEU A 17 -3.27 -23.33 15.29
N GLY A 18 -4.09 -24.38 15.28
CA GLY A 18 -5.49 -24.32 15.66
C GLY A 18 -5.74 -24.02 17.14
N SER A 19 -4.78 -24.35 18.01
CA SER A 19 -4.82 -24.05 19.45
C SER A 19 -4.16 -22.73 19.82
N GLY A 20 -3.53 -22.03 18.87
CA GLY A 20 -2.77 -20.80 19.12
C GLY A 20 -1.39 -21.04 19.76
N ASP A 21 -0.91 -22.29 19.79
CA ASP A 21 0.42 -22.65 20.26
C ASP A 21 1.48 -22.37 19.18
N GLY A 22 1.83 -21.08 19.06
CA GLY A 22 2.82 -20.63 18.09
C GLY A 22 4.21 -21.24 18.30
N GLU A 23 4.60 -21.54 19.54
CA GLU A 23 5.90 -22.12 19.84
C GLU A 23 6.02 -23.54 19.28
N THR A 24 5.03 -24.40 19.55
CA THR A 24 4.98 -25.76 18.99
C THR A 24 4.85 -25.74 17.47
N ALA A 25 4.05 -24.82 16.92
CA ALA A 25 3.90 -24.69 15.48
C ALA A 25 5.26 -24.36 14.82
N MET A 26 6.02 -23.43 15.38
CA MET A 26 7.32 -23.04 14.82
C MET A 26 8.42 -24.07 15.07
N ALA A 27 8.34 -24.84 16.16
CA ALA A 27 9.23 -25.97 16.41
C ALA A 27 9.08 -27.09 15.37
N CYS A 28 7.96 -27.16 14.66
CA CYS A 28 7.76 -28.12 13.57
C CYS A 28 8.43 -27.72 12.25
N LEU A 29 9.01 -26.52 12.13
CA LEU A 29 9.64 -26.05 10.89
C LEU A 29 11.16 -26.20 10.97
N ASP A 30 11.80 -26.50 9.84
CA ASP A 30 13.26 -26.45 9.70
C ASP A 30 13.75 -24.98 9.73
N ASP A 31 14.96 -24.73 10.23
CA ASP A 31 15.52 -23.36 10.25
C ASP A 31 15.78 -22.82 8.84
N ASN A 32 16.06 -23.70 7.87
CA ASN A 32 16.22 -23.41 6.45
C ASN A 32 14.99 -23.82 5.62
N ILE A 33 13.79 -23.78 6.22
CA ILE A 33 12.55 -24.10 5.53
C ILE A 33 12.40 -23.26 4.26
N ARG A 34 12.03 -23.93 3.17
CA ARG A 34 11.53 -23.24 1.99
C ARG A 34 10.03 -23.00 2.13
N TRP A 35 9.63 -21.75 2.28
CA TRP A 35 8.23 -21.35 2.44
C TRP A 35 7.78 -20.54 1.24
N ILE A 36 6.89 -21.12 0.44
CA ILE A 36 6.38 -20.49 -0.78
C ILE A 36 4.89 -20.25 -0.64
N ASN A 37 4.55 -19.05 -0.24
CA ASN A 37 3.19 -18.56 -0.20
C ASN A 37 3.07 -17.39 -1.17
N SER A 38 3.30 -17.64 -2.46
CA SER A 38 3.30 -16.59 -3.47
C SER A 38 2.59 -17.07 -4.73
N PRO A 39 1.73 -16.25 -5.34
CA PRO A 39 1.22 -16.51 -6.68
C PRO A 39 2.28 -16.27 -7.77
N ALA A 40 3.47 -15.74 -7.42
CA ALA A 40 4.56 -15.52 -8.39
C ALA A 40 5.26 -16.82 -8.84
N GLU A 41 5.93 -16.76 -9.99
CA GLU A 41 6.72 -17.86 -10.54
C GLU A 41 7.83 -18.32 -9.57
N VAL A 42 8.06 -19.63 -9.53
CA VAL A 42 9.06 -20.30 -8.69
C VAL A 42 10.46 -19.71 -8.91
N GLY A 43 11.13 -19.31 -7.84
CA GLY A 43 12.56 -18.93 -7.89
C GLY A 43 12.83 -17.44 -8.09
N LYS A 44 11.82 -16.57 -8.01
CA LYS A 44 12.02 -15.13 -7.81
C LYS A 44 11.94 -14.84 -6.30
N PRO A 45 13.05 -14.45 -5.65
CA PRO A 45 13.04 -14.10 -4.23
C PRO A 45 12.21 -12.84 -4.00
N GLY A 46 11.49 -12.80 -2.87
CA GLY A 46 10.68 -11.67 -2.46
C GLY A 46 9.19 -11.81 -2.80
N GLY A 47 8.38 -11.10 -2.02
CA GLY A 47 6.93 -11.03 -2.17
C GLY A 47 6.46 -10.48 -3.52
N VAL A 48 5.16 -10.52 -3.78
CA VAL A 48 4.53 -9.88 -4.94
C VAL A 48 4.58 -8.36 -4.74
N PRO A 49 5.25 -7.58 -5.62
CA PRO A 49 5.34 -6.13 -5.44
C PRO A 49 3.97 -5.48 -5.29
N GLY A 50 3.84 -4.59 -4.29
CA GLY A 50 2.57 -3.97 -3.91
C GLY A 50 1.64 -4.89 -3.11
N LEU A 51 1.48 -6.16 -3.52
CA LEU A 51 0.60 -7.11 -2.85
C LEU A 51 1.16 -7.63 -1.52
N SER A 52 2.46 -7.90 -1.42
CA SER A 52 3.10 -8.27 -0.15
C SER A 52 3.20 -7.11 0.83
N GLY A 53 3.11 -5.87 0.35
CA GLY A 53 2.90 -4.70 1.20
C GLY A 53 1.51 -4.70 1.86
N ILE A 54 0.52 -5.32 1.23
CA ILE A 54 -0.86 -5.47 1.73
C ILE A 54 -0.99 -6.75 2.58
N ILE A 55 -0.37 -7.84 2.15
CA ILE A 55 -0.44 -9.18 2.73
C ILE A 55 0.99 -9.67 3.04
N PRO A 56 1.55 -9.38 4.24
CA PRO A 56 2.97 -9.56 4.53
C PRO A 56 3.49 -10.99 4.42
N TRP A 57 2.63 -11.97 4.67
CA TRP A 57 2.97 -13.39 4.60
C TRP A 57 2.98 -13.95 3.17
N LEU A 58 2.64 -13.15 2.15
CA LEU A 58 2.82 -13.54 0.74
C LEU A 58 4.28 -13.38 0.31
N GLY A 59 4.94 -14.47 -0.05
CA GLY A 59 6.34 -14.47 -0.51
C GLY A 59 6.96 -15.84 -0.72
N ASP A 60 8.22 -15.84 -1.17
CA ASP A 60 9.12 -17.01 -1.22
C ASP A 60 10.26 -16.73 -0.22
N PHE A 61 10.24 -17.44 0.91
CA PHE A 61 11.17 -17.31 2.03
C PHE A 61 12.02 -18.59 2.15
N SER A 62 13.27 -18.42 2.57
CA SER A 62 14.25 -19.52 2.65
C SER A 62 14.70 -19.84 4.07
N THR A 63 14.18 -19.13 5.07
CA THR A 63 14.47 -19.38 6.48
C THR A 63 13.23 -19.24 7.36
N LYS A 64 13.26 -19.90 8.52
CA LYS A 64 12.23 -19.76 9.57
C LYS A 64 12.16 -18.33 10.09
N GLU A 65 13.30 -17.64 10.18
CA GLU A 65 13.37 -16.24 10.65
C GLU A 65 12.60 -15.30 9.72
N GLU A 66 12.80 -15.41 8.40
CA GLU A 66 12.06 -14.63 7.41
C GLU A 66 10.55 -14.90 7.49
N VAL A 67 10.17 -16.18 7.63
CA VAL A 67 8.77 -16.58 7.80
C VAL A 67 8.17 -15.93 9.05
N MET A 68 8.86 -16.01 10.19
CA MET A 68 8.42 -15.45 11.47
C MET A 68 8.26 -13.93 11.43
N ALA A 69 9.13 -13.22 10.71
CA ALA A 69 9.04 -11.78 10.54
C ALA A 69 7.71 -11.32 9.88
N THR A 70 7.00 -12.22 9.19
CA THR A 70 5.71 -11.92 8.55
C THR A 70 4.48 -12.15 9.43
N PHE A 71 4.57 -13.04 10.43
CA PHE A 71 3.43 -13.46 11.24
C PHE A 71 2.88 -12.36 12.15
N GLY A 72 3.77 -11.58 12.79
CA GLY A 72 3.38 -10.44 13.63
C GLY A 72 2.57 -9.40 12.84
N PRO A 73 3.14 -8.82 11.77
CA PRO A 73 2.42 -7.90 10.89
C PRO A 73 1.13 -8.49 10.32
N TRP A 74 1.08 -9.80 10.02
CA TRP A 74 -0.13 -10.46 9.55
C TRP A 74 -1.23 -10.53 10.62
N GLY A 75 -0.91 -10.93 11.84
CA GLY A 75 -1.85 -11.00 12.97
C GLY A 75 -2.40 -9.63 13.38
N GLU A 76 -1.64 -8.56 13.16
CA GLU A 76 -2.12 -7.19 13.36
C GLU A 76 -3.13 -6.74 12.30
N ARG A 77 -3.14 -7.37 11.12
CA ARG A 77 -3.97 -6.98 9.96
C ARG A 77 -5.30 -7.72 9.88
N GLN A 78 -5.35 -8.95 10.40
CA GLN A 78 -6.55 -9.76 10.34
C GLN A 78 -7.04 -10.26 11.70
N GLU A 79 -8.29 -10.68 11.73
CA GLU A 79 -8.93 -11.44 12.80
C GLU A 79 -9.42 -12.78 12.20
N PRO A 80 -8.78 -13.91 12.54
CA PRO A 80 -9.23 -15.22 12.10
C PRO A 80 -10.62 -15.52 12.68
N ILE A 81 -11.57 -15.89 11.82
CA ILE A 81 -12.90 -16.35 12.21
C ILE A 81 -12.94 -17.88 12.20
N LYS A 82 -12.34 -18.49 11.17
CA LYS A 82 -12.30 -19.93 10.97
C LYS A 82 -10.99 -20.32 10.28
N TYR A 83 -10.36 -21.39 10.76
CA TYR A 83 -9.23 -22.04 10.10
C TYR A 83 -9.40 -23.55 10.28
N GLU A 84 -9.87 -24.24 9.24
CA GLU A 84 -10.25 -25.65 9.31
C GLU A 84 -9.48 -26.48 8.28
N VAL A 85 -8.94 -27.61 8.73
CA VAL A 85 -8.36 -28.62 7.83
C VAL A 85 -9.48 -29.51 7.30
N LEU A 86 -9.79 -29.37 6.01
CA LEU A 86 -10.86 -30.12 5.35
C LEU A 86 -10.41 -31.53 4.93
N ASN A 87 -9.16 -31.67 4.51
CA ASN A 87 -8.63 -32.96 4.07
C ASN A 87 -7.10 -33.04 4.22
N LEU A 88 -6.61 -34.23 4.57
CA LEU A 88 -5.20 -34.55 4.72
C LEU A 88 -4.83 -35.78 3.90
N MET A 89 -3.95 -35.61 2.93
CA MET A 89 -3.44 -36.67 2.07
C MET A 89 -1.93 -36.80 2.26
N PHE A 90 -1.44 -38.04 2.35
CA PHE A 90 -0.03 -38.32 2.61
C PHE A 90 0.53 -39.29 1.56
N LYS A 91 1.80 -39.11 1.24
CA LYS A 91 2.58 -40.06 0.45
C LYS A 91 4.04 -39.90 0.79
N ASP A 92 4.64 -40.94 1.37
CA ASP A 92 6.04 -40.95 1.80
C ASP A 92 6.38 -39.76 2.71
N ASP A 93 7.20 -38.81 2.24
CA ASP A 93 7.67 -37.62 2.94
C ASP A 93 6.83 -36.36 2.61
N GLN A 94 5.71 -36.52 1.89
CA GLN A 94 4.87 -35.44 1.42
C GLN A 94 3.49 -35.44 2.09
N ALA A 95 2.94 -34.25 2.29
CA ALA A 95 1.53 -34.05 2.61
C ALA A 95 0.90 -33.03 1.66
N LEU A 96 -0.37 -33.27 1.32
CA LEU A 96 -1.25 -32.31 0.67
C LEU A 96 -2.44 -32.06 1.60
N VAL A 97 -2.69 -30.79 1.90
CA VAL A 97 -3.68 -30.38 2.89
C VAL A 97 -4.62 -29.38 2.26
N LEU A 98 -5.93 -29.65 2.33
CA LEU A 98 -6.96 -28.71 1.95
C LEU A 98 -7.40 -27.95 3.21
N VAL A 99 -7.34 -26.62 3.18
CA VAL A 99 -7.66 -25.72 4.28
C VAL A 99 -8.80 -24.80 3.87
N HIS A 100 -9.73 -24.56 4.79
CA HIS A 100 -10.76 -23.51 4.70
C HIS A 100 -10.42 -22.41 5.71
N GLU A 101 -10.16 -21.20 5.22
CA GLU A 101 -9.91 -20.03 6.05
C GLU A 101 -10.99 -18.95 5.82
N VAL A 102 -11.52 -18.44 6.92
CA VAL A 102 -12.40 -17.28 6.94
C VAL A 102 -11.79 -16.28 7.92
N ALA A 103 -11.54 -15.07 7.46
CA ALA A 103 -11.00 -14.02 8.33
C ALA A 103 -11.52 -12.64 7.95
N ARG A 104 -11.55 -11.77 8.96
CA ARG A 104 -11.91 -10.36 8.80
C ARG A 104 -10.65 -9.51 8.73
N ILE A 105 -10.59 -8.60 7.77
CA ILE A 105 -9.53 -7.58 7.72
C ILE A 105 -9.90 -6.45 8.66
N LYS A 106 -9.05 -6.17 9.65
CA LYS A 106 -9.33 -5.18 10.70
C LYS A 106 -9.53 -3.78 10.12
N ALA A 107 -8.72 -3.41 9.11
CA ALA A 107 -8.77 -2.09 8.52
C ALA A 107 -10.08 -1.80 7.76
N THR A 108 -10.66 -2.78 7.06
CA THR A 108 -11.88 -2.59 6.24
C THR A 108 -13.14 -3.18 6.87
N GLY A 109 -12.99 -4.04 7.87
CA GLY A 109 -14.07 -4.85 8.42
C GLY A 109 -14.61 -5.93 7.46
N LEU A 110 -14.08 -6.05 6.24
CA LEU A 110 -14.52 -7.03 5.26
C LEU A 110 -13.98 -8.43 5.56
N ILE A 111 -14.74 -9.43 5.14
CA ILE A 111 -14.39 -10.84 5.31
C ILE A 111 -13.93 -11.40 3.96
N TYR A 112 -12.89 -12.22 3.98
CA TYR A 112 -12.62 -13.16 2.89
C TYR A 112 -12.89 -14.59 3.36
N ASP A 113 -13.34 -15.44 2.45
CA ASP A 113 -13.69 -16.83 2.67
C ASP A 113 -13.07 -17.66 1.54
N ILE A 114 -12.01 -18.41 1.86
CA ILE A 114 -11.18 -19.09 0.86
C ILE A 114 -10.92 -20.54 1.25
N GLU A 115 -10.85 -21.39 0.23
CA GLU A 115 -10.24 -22.70 0.33
C GLU A 115 -8.92 -22.72 -0.41
N PHE A 116 -7.93 -23.41 0.14
CA PHE A 116 -6.62 -23.52 -0.49
C PHE A 116 -5.88 -24.81 -0.16
N VAL A 117 -4.92 -25.14 -1.03
CA VAL A 117 -4.10 -26.33 -0.89
C VAL A 117 -2.72 -25.94 -0.39
N GLN A 118 -2.22 -26.65 0.62
CA GLN A 118 -0.84 -26.62 1.06
C GLN A 118 -0.15 -27.94 0.72
N ARG A 119 1.02 -27.86 0.09
CA ARG A 119 1.97 -28.97 -0.06
C ARG A 119 3.06 -28.83 0.96
N LEU A 120 3.27 -29.87 1.76
CA LEU A 120 4.35 -29.92 2.74
C LEU A 120 5.31 -31.07 2.42
N GLN A 121 6.60 -30.87 2.68
CA GLN A 121 7.61 -31.93 2.72
C GLN A 121 8.23 -31.99 4.11
N VAL A 122 8.37 -33.21 4.62
CA VAL A 122 8.95 -33.49 5.95
C VAL A 122 10.29 -34.20 5.79
N ALA A 123 11.29 -33.80 6.57
CA ALA A 123 12.55 -34.53 6.70
C ALA A 123 12.84 -34.73 8.19
N GLY A 124 12.98 -35.98 8.61
CA GLY A 124 13.08 -36.29 10.05
C GLY A 124 11.79 -35.93 10.77
N ASP A 125 11.87 -34.98 11.70
CA ASP A 125 10.77 -34.52 12.57
C ASP A 125 10.31 -33.08 12.27
N VAL A 126 10.81 -32.47 11.18
CA VAL A 126 10.53 -31.09 10.78
C VAL A 126 10.01 -30.98 9.35
N ILE A 127 9.25 -29.92 9.09
CA ILE A 127 8.79 -29.50 7.77
C ILE A 127 9.91 -28.69 7.11
N VAL A 128 10.37 -29.14 5.95
CA VAL A 128 11.46 -28.50 5.17
C VAL A 128 10.95 -27.72 3.95
N LEU A 129 9.71 -27.97 3.52
CA LEU A 129 9.04 -27.23 2.46
C LEU A 129 7.58 -27.01 2.86
N LEU A 130 7.10 -25.78 2.70
CA LEU A 130 5.69 -25.46 2.62
C LEU A 130 5.43 -24.69 1.33
N ARG A 131 4.41 -25.10 0.58
CA ARG A 131 3.91 -24.34 -0.57
C ARG A 131 2.39 -24.24 -0.54
N ALA A 132 1.87 -23.02 -0.52
CA ALA A 132 0.44 -22.77 -0.61
C ALA A 132 0.01 -22.45 -2.05
N TYR A 133 -1.19 -22.88 -2.41
CA TYR A 133 -1.84 -22.65 -3.70
C TYR A 133 -3.25 -22.13 -3.44
N TRP A 134 -3.46 -20.83 -3.68
CA TRP A 134 -4.72 -20.17 -3.38
C TRP A 134 -4.99 -18.98 -4.30
N ASP A 135 -6.28 -18.69 -4.50
CA ASP A 135 -6.72 -17.48 -5.17
C ASP A 135 -6.69 -16.31 -4.18
N THR A 136 -5.72 -15.41 -4.36
CA THR A 136 -5.55 -14.24 -3.49
C THR A 136 -6.63 -13.18 -3.72
N SER A 137 -7.47 -13.28 -4.76
CA SER A 137 -8.38 -12.21 -5.19
C SER A 137 -9.36 -11.79 -4.09
N GLN A 138 -9.91 -12.75 -3.35
CA GLN A 138 -10.85 -12.46 -2.25
C GLN A 138 -10.17 -11.75 -1.08
N ALA A 139 -8.99 -12.21 -0.66
CA ALA A 139 -8.22 -11.55 0.38
C ALA A 139 -7.84 -10.13 -0.05
N VAL A 140 -7.35 -9.96 -1.28
CA VAL A 140 -7.01 -8.63 -1.83
C VAL A 140 -8.22 -7.70 -1.87
N ALA A 141 -9.38 -8.21 -2.28
CA ALA A 141 -10.62 -7.45 -2.30
C ALA A 141 -11.04 -7.03 -0.88
N ALA A 142 -10.94 -7.93 0.10
CA ALA A 142 -11.23 -7.62 1.50
C ALA A 142 -10.24 -6.60 2.07
N PHE A 143 -8.95 -6.70 1.74
CA PHE A 143 -7.94 -5.72 2.13
C PHE A 143 -8.17 -4.35 1.52
N ARG A 144 -8.49 -4.28 0.23
CA ARG A 144 -8.70 -3.00 -0.45
C ARG A 144 -10.02 -2.36 -0.09
N GLY A 145 -11.09 -3.15 -0.01
CA GLY A 145 -12.43 -2.75 0.38
C GLY A 145 -12.82 -1.35 -0.10
N ASP A 146 -13.19 -0.52 0.87
CA ASP A 146 -13.53 0.89 0.70
C ASP A 146 -12.37 1.85 1.00
N MET A 147 -11.14 1.35 1.21
CA MET A 147 -9.96 2.17 1.47
C MET A 147 -9.78 3.31 0.44
N PRO A 148 -9.97 3.09 -0.89
CA PRO A 148 -9.91 4.18 -1.85
C PRO A 148 -10.83 5.35 -1.50
N SER A 149 -12.11 5.05 -1.25
CA SER A 149 -13.12 6.06 -0.94
C SER A 149 -12.86 6.73 0.41
N ARG A 150 -12.42 5.96 1.41
CA ARG A 150 -12.06 6.47 2.75
C ARG A 150 -10.85 7.39 2.70
N LEU A 151 -9.80 7.04 1.97
CA LEU A 151 -8.63 7.88 1.81
C LEU A 151 -8.98 9.21 1.12
N LEU A 152 -9.82 9.16 0.08
CA LEU A 152 -10.30 10.38 -0.59
C LEU A 152 -11.19 11.23 0.32
N ALA A 153 -12.07 10.63 1.13
CA ALA A 153 -12.88 11.35 2.11
C ALA A 153 -12.03 11.98 3.23
N ALA A 154 -11.02 11.25 3.72
CA ALA A 154 -10.04 11.74 4.67
C ALA A 154 -9.26 12.92 4.08
N ALA A 155 -8.79 12.81 2.83
CA ALA A 155 -8.08 13.88 2.15
C ALA A 155 -8.93 15.16 1.99
N ARG A 156 -10.21 15.03 1.65
CA ARG A 156 -11.14 16.18 1.54
C ARG A 156 -11.34 16.90 2.87
N THR A 157 -11.38 16.16 3.97
CA THR A 157 -11.70 16.68 5.31
C THR A 157 -10.47 16.99 6.17
N GLY A 158 -9.28 16.57 5.73
CA GLY A 158 -8.04 16.67 6.50
C GLY A 158 -7.96 15.67 7.67
N ASN A 159 -8.77 14.61 7.67
CA ASN A 159 -8.85 13.65 8.77
C ASN A 159 -7.67 12.66 8.74
N THR A 160 -6.54 13.02 9.36
CA THR A 160 -5.33 12.19 9.41
C THR A 160 -5.54 10.87 10.14
N ASN A 161 -6.35 10.84 11.20
CA ASN A 161 -6.65 9.61 11.96
C ASN A 161 -7.22 8.53 11.04
N GLU A 162 -8.12 8.90 10.13
CA GLU A 162 -8.73 7.96 9.20
C GLU A 162 -7.72 7.42 8.18
N ALA A 163 -6.82 8.28 7.68
CA ALA A 163 -5.77 7.87 6.77
C ALA A 163 -4.73 6.96 7.46
N GLU A 164 -4.38 7.22 8.71
CA GLU A 164 -3.49 6.38 9.53
C GLU A 164 -4.06 4.97 9.77
N LEU A 165 -5.39 4.80 9.74
CA LEU A 165 -6.02 3.48 9.86
C LEU A 165 -5.90 2.62 8.59
N ILE A 166 -5.57 3.19 7.43
CA ILE A 166 -5.63 2.48 6.14
C ILE A 166 -4.33 2.55 5.33
N LEU A 167 -3.52 3.61 5.46
CA LEU A 167 -2.24 3.74 4.75
C LEU A 167 -1.22 2.65 5.13
N PRO A 168 -1.00 2.31 6.42
CA PRO A 168 -0.13 1.19 6.81
C PRO A 168 -0.61 -0.17 6.29
N PHE A 169 -1.90 -0.26 5.96
CA PHE A 169 -2.58 -1.48 5.49
C PHE A 169 -2.66 -1.56 3.96
N GLY A 170 -1.96 -0.66 3.25
CA GLY A 170 -1.79 -0.72 1.81
C GLY A 170 -2.81 0.09 1.00
N ALA A 171 -3.51 1.04 1.62
CA ALA A 171 -4.22 2.07 0.86
C ALA A 171 -3.24 2.81 -0.07
N ASN A 172 -3.63 3.03 -1.31
CA ASN A 172 -2.78 3.69 -2.30
C ASN A 172 -2.67 5.20 -2.00
N PRO A 173 -1.51 5.74 -1.62
CA PRO A 173 -1.36 7.19 -1.35
C PRO A 173 -1.59 8.06 -2.60
N ASN A 174 -1.46 7.46 -3.79
CA ASN A 174 -1.76 8.09 -5.08
C ASN A 174 -3.19 7.81 -5.56
N GLN A 175 -4.11 7.46 -4.65
CA GLN A 175 -5.51 7.24 -4.99
C GLN A 175 -6.09 8.47 -5.68
N THR A 176 -6.67 8.27 -6.85
CA THR A 176 -7.39 9.32 -7.59
C THR A 176 -8.88 9.23 -7.35
N ASP A 177 -9.52 10.38 -7.24
CA ASP A 177 -10.97 10.48 -7.21
C ASP A 177 -11.57 10.06 -8.56
N PRO A 178 -12.60 9.19 -8.59
CA PRO A 178 -13.18 8.72 -9.85
C PRO A 178 -13.88 9.83 -10.64
N ASP A 179 -14.35 10.90 -9.98
CA ASP A 179 -15.09 11.97 -10.64
C ASP A 179 -14.16 13.09 -11.10
N SER A 180 -13.31 13.62 -10.21
CA SER A 180 -12.41 14.72 -10.58
C SER A 180 -11.11 14.26 -11.26
N LEU A 181 -10.72 12.99 -11.06
CA LEU A 181 -9.41 12.42 -11.40
C LEU A 181 -8.22 13.06 -10.67
N ASP A 182 -8.48 13.86 -9.63
CA ASP A 182 -7.42 14.40 -8.77
C ASP A 182 -6.99 13.38 -7.73
N SER A 183 -5.71 13.38 -7.38
CA SER A 183 -5.19 12.52 -6.32
C SER A 183 -5.60 12.98 -4.93
N ALA A 184 -5.57 12.08 -3.95
CA ALA A 184 -5.71 12.42 -2.54
C ALA A 184 -4.77 13.56 -2.12
N LEU A 185 -3.53 13.56 -2.61
CA LEU A 185 -2.56 14.64 -2.34
C LEU A 185 -3.01 15.98 -2.93
N MET A 186 -3.54 16.02 -4.15
CA MET A 186 -4.08 17.24 -4.76
C MET A 186 -5.27 17.79 -3.96
N ILE A 187 -6.20 16.91 -3.59
CA ILE A 187 -7.39 17.26 -2.80
C ILE A 187 -6.99 17.85 -1.44
N ALA A 188 -6.09 17.19 -0.71
CA ALA A 188 -5.60 17.68 0.58
C ALA A 188 -4.85 19.01 0.44
N SER A 189 -4.08 19.17 -0.63
CA SER A 189 -3.31 20.38 -0.94
C SER A 189 -4.22 21.57 -1.25
N GLU A 190 -5.26 21.37 -2.07
CA GLU A 190 -6.25 22.41 -2.40
C GLU A 190 -7.05 22.84 -1.16
N GLY A 191 -7.38 21.88 -0.28
CA GLY A 191 -8.05 22.12 1.00
C GLY A 191 -7.18 22.84 2.05
N GLY A 192 -5.85 22.79 1.91
CA GLY A 192 -4.91 23.36 2.88
C GLY A 192 -4.66 22.45 4.09
N HIS A 193 -4.93 21.15 3.97
CA HIS A 193 -4.79 20.18 5.05
C HIS A 193 -3.34 19.73 5.18
N VAL A 194 -2.48 20.62 5.70
CA VAL A 194 -1.02 20.44 5.69
C VAL A 194 -0.54 19.14 6.36
N GLU A 195 -1.15 18.73 7.47
CA GLU A 195 -0.76 17.47 8.13
C GLU A 195 -1.17 16.24 7.32
N MET A 196 -2.30 16.29 6.61
CA MET A 196 -2.69 15.26 5.65
C MET A 196 -1.74 15.22 4.43
N VAL A 197 -1.31 16.39 3.94
CA VAL A 197 -0.31 16.49 2.86
C VAL A 197 0.99 15.79 3.27
N LYS A 198 1.53 16.12 4.47
CA LYS A 198 2.74 15.48 5.01
C LYS A 198 2.56 13.98 5.19
N LEU A 199 1.42 13.54 5.72
CA LEU A 199 1.12 12.13 5.92
C LEU A 199 1.13 11.36 4.58
N LEU A 200 0.41 11.85 3.57
CA LEU A 200 0.36 11.22 2.25
C LEU A 200 1.77 11.13 1.61
N LEU A 201 2.57 12.19 1.72
CA LEU A 201 3.95 12.21 1.23
C LEU A 201 4.84 11.21 1.97
N ALA A 202 4.69 11.09 3.29
CA ALA A 202 5.43 10.13 4.11
C ALA A 202 5.11 8.67 3.73
N TYR A 203 3.90 8.40 3.24
CA TYR A 203 3.50 7.10 2.71
C TYR A 203 3.77 6.93 1.20
N GLY A 204 4.46 7.87 0.55
CA GLY A 204 4.92 7.73 -0.84
C GLY A 204 3.95 8.25 -1.90
N ALA A 205 3.08 9.21 -1.56
CA ALA A 205 2.37 9.99 -2.59
C ALA A 205 3.39 10.70 -3.50
N GLU A 206 3.18 10.64 -4.81
CA GLU A 206 4.04 11.27 -5.82
C GLU A 206 3.70 12.76 -5.91
N PRO A 207 4.57 13.68 -5.43
CA PRO A 207 4.28 15.12 -5.41
C PRO A 207 4.08 15.72 -6.81
N ASN A 208 4.64 15.09 -7.84
CA ASN A 208 4.58 15.55 -9.23
C ASN A 208 3.53 14.80 -10.07
N LEU A 209 2.64 14.04 -9.44
CA LEU A 209 1.57 13.36 -10.16
C LEU A 209 0.68 14.41 -10.84
N ILE A 210 0.27 14.13 -12.08
CA ILE A 210 -0.51 15.05 -12.92
C ILE A 210 -1.94 14.52 -13.02
N SER A 211 -2.91 15.38 -12.70
CA SER A 211 -4.33 15.13 -12.88
C SER A 211 -4.65 14.93 -14.36
N ARG A 212 -5.35 13.84 -14.71
CA ARG A 212 -5.64 13.50 -16.11
C ARG A 212 -6.68 14.43 -16.75
N THR A 213 -7.52 15.08 -15.94
CA THR A 213 -8.54 16.03 -16.41
C THR A 213 -7.95 17.42 -16.54
N SER A 214 -7.38 17.93 -15.45
CA SER A 214 -7.01 19.34 -15.35
C SER A 214 -5.56 19.63 -15.71
N GLY A 215 -4.70 18.60 -15.69
CA GLY A 215 -3.26 18.73 -15.87
C GLY A 215 -2.52 19.26 -14.63
N ASN A 216 -3.22 19.52 -13.52
CA ASN A 216 -2.61 20.09 -12.32
C ASN A 216 -1.82 19.05 -11.53
N THR A 217 -0.81 19.52 -10.81
CA THR A 217 -0.17 18.79 -9.71
C THR A 217 -0.74 19.25 -8.37
N ALA A 218 -0.35 18.60 -7.28
CA ALA A 218 -0.67 19.05 -5.93
C ALA A 218 -0.20 20.50 -5.68
N LEU A 219 0.99 20.87 -6.20
CA LEU A 219 1.53 22.22 -6.08
C LEU A 219 0.67 23.26 -6.82
N HIS A 220 0.17 22.94 -8.02
CA HIS A 220 -0.78 23.81 -8.73
C HIS A 220 -2.08 24.00 -7.92
N ALA A 221 -2.61 22.92 -7.35
CA ALA A 221 -3.85 22.96 -6.57
C ALA A 221 -3.70 23.82 -5.30
N ALA A 222 -2.59 23.70 -4.57
CA ALA A 222 -2.30 24.54 -3.41
C ALA A 222 -2.13 26.02 -3.79
N CYS A 223 -1.48 26.31 -4.93
CA CYS A 223 -1.33 27.68 -5.45
C CYS A 223 -2.66 28.30 -5.87
N ARG A 224 -3.59 27.53 -6.44
CA ARG A 224 -4.93 28.00 -6.82
C ARG A 224 -5.73 28.53 -5.63
N THR A 225 -5.52 27.97 -4.44
CA THR A 225 -6.30 28.32 -3.23
C THR A 225 -5.46 29.00 -2.14
N GLY A 226 -4.22 29.39 -2.47
CA GLY A 226 -3.35 30.18 -1.60
C GLY A 226 -2.86 29.46 -0.35
N LYS A 227 -2.72 28.13 -0.38
CA LYS A 227 -2.35 27.32 0.79
C LYS A 227 -0.85 27.28 1.01
N LEU A 228 -0.30 28.39 1.52
CA LEU A 228 1.15 28.58 1.67
C LEU A 228 1.85 27.42 2.42
N ASP A 229 1.27 26.90 3.50
CA ASP A 229 1.91 25.82 4.27
C ASP A 229 1.89 24.48 3.52
N SER A 230 0.84 24.20 2.74
CA SER A 230 0.83 23.05 1.81
C SER A 230 1.88 23.23 0.70
N ILE A 231 2.03 24.44 0.15
CA ILE A 231 3.05 24.75 -0.85
C ILE A 231 4.45 24.46 -0.30
N LYS A 232 4.75 24.92 0.92
CA LYS A 232 6.02 24.65 1.61
C LYS A 232 6.27 23.15 1.75
N ALA A 233 5.30 22.41 2.31
CA ALA A 233 5.43 20.97 2.50
C ALA A 233 5.67 20.21 1.19
N LEU A 234 4.98 20.59 0.11
CA LEU A 234 5.17 19.99 -1.22
C LEU A 234 6.56 20.28 -1.80
N VAL A 235 7.04 21.52 -1.69
CA VAL A 235 8.37 21.92 -2.17
C VAL A 235 9.47 21.20 -1.39
N GLU A 236 9.34 21.11 -0.08
CA GLU A 236 10.25 20.34 0.79
C GLU A 236 10.28 18.85 0.41
N ALA A 237 9.15 18.30 -0.05
CA ALA A 237 9.03 16.93 -0.52
C ALA A 237 9.44 16.73 -2.00
N GLY A 238 10.02 17.74 -2.66
CA GLY A 238 10.55 17.62 -4.01
C GLY A 238 9.55 17.87 -5.14
N ALA A 239 8.45 18.58 -4.88
CA ALA A 239 7.58 19.06 -5.95
C ALA A 239 8.33 20.02 -6.90
N PHE A 240 8.16 19.81 -8.21
CA PHE A 240 8.82 20.59 -9.23
C PHE A 240 8.15 21.96 -9.39
N VAL A 241 8.79 22.99 -8.83
CA VAL A 241 8.29 24.38 -8.82
C VAL A 241 8.06 25.01 -10.20
N ASN A 242 8.72 24.47 -11.24
CA ASN A 242 8.62 24.93 -12.63
C ASN A 242 7.85 23.97 -13.55
N LEU A 243 7.21 22.93 -13.01
CA LEU A 243 6.45 21.98 -13.83
C LEU A 243 5.28 22.70 -14.50
N GLN A 244 5.22 22.60 -15.83
CA GLN A 244 4.14 23.20 -16.62
C GLN A 244 2.97 22.22 -16.74
N ARG A 245 1.75 22.64 -16.39
CA ARG A 245 0.57 21.80 -16.59
C ARG A 245 0.30 21.59 -18.09
N PRO A 246 0.10 20.35 -18.57
CA PRO A 246 -0.03 20.05 -19.99
C PRO A 246 -1.20 20.73 -20.71
N THR A 247 -2.20 21.22 -19.96
CA THR A 247 -3.41 21.84 -20.51
C THR A 247 -3.21 23.28 -20.95
N THR A 248 -2.23 24.01 -20.38
CA THR A 248 -2.04 25.45 -20.65
C THR A 248 -0.58 25.90 -20.65
N GLY A 249 0.37 25.04 -20.29
CA GLY A 249 1.76 25.42 -20.13
C GLY A 249 2.03 26.28 -18.88
N GLU A 250 1.04 26.50 -18.03
CA GLU A 250 1.22 27.29 -16.82
C GLU A 250 1.97 26.52 -15.74
N THR A 251 2.80 27.23 -14.99
CA THR A 251 3.51 26.73 -13.80
C THR A 251 2.72 27.08 -12.53
N PRO A 252 3.07 26.50 -11.36
CA PRO A 252 2.49 26.91 -10.08
C PRO A 252 2.62 28.41 -9.80
N LEU A 253 3.71 29.05 -10.24
CA LEU A 253 3.90 30.49 -10.10
C LEU A 253 2.91 31.31 -10.95
N HIS A 254 2.57 30.84 -12.17
CA HIS A 254 1.49 31.47 -12.95
C HIS A 254 0.18 31.43 -12.16
N GLU A 255 -0.17 30.27 -11.61
CA GLU A 255 -1.41 30.08 -10.86
C GLU A 255 -1.46 31.00 -9.63
N ALA A 256 -0.42 30.99 -8.79
CA ALA A 256 -0.36 31.84 -7.58
C ALA A 256 -0.53 33.33 -7.91
N LEU A 257 0.13 33.81 -8.98
CA LEU A 257 0.02 35.20 -9.41
C LEU A 257 -1.37 35.53 -9.98
N LYS A 258 -1.97 34.66 -10.81
CA LYS A 258 -3.32 34.87 -11.36
C LYS A 258 -4.38 35.03 -10.28
N GLN A 259 -4.22 34.32 -9.17
CA GLN A 259 -5.13 34.37 -8.02
C GLN A 259 -4.77 35.47 -7.01
N GLY A 260 -3.68 36.22 -7.22
CA GLY A 260 -3.24 37.30 -6.34
C GLY A 260 -2.62 36.86 -5.01
N PHE A 261 -2.19 35.60 -4.87
CA PHE A 261 -1.56 35.10 -3.65
C PHE A 261 -0.07 35.45 -3.61
N THR A 262 0.23 36.72 -3.30
CA THR A 262 1.58 37.28 -3.30
C THR A 262 2.56 36.50 -2.42
N ALA A 263 2.19 36.16 -1.18
CA ALA A 263 3.05 35.39 -0.28
C ALA A 263 3.40 34.00 -0.82
N CYS A 264 2.50 33.37 -1.58
CA CYS A 264 2.76 32.10 -2.26
C CYS A 264 3.72 32.29 -3.44
N ALA A 265 3.52 33.35 -4.22
CA ALA A 265 4.40 33.67 -5.34
C ALA A 265 5.82 34.03 -4.86
N GLU A 266 5.95 34.80 -3.79
CA GLU A 266 7.22 35.14 -3.14
C GLU A 266 7.96 33.88 -2.69
N PHE A 267 7.29 32.99 -1.95
CA PHE A 267 7.90 31.72 -1.55
C PHE A 267 8.33 30.86 -2.75
N LEU A 268 7.51 30.77 -3.80
CA LEU A 268 7.87 30.01 -5.00
C LEU A 268 9.12 30.59 -5.68
N LEU A 269 9.26 31.92 -5.74
CA LEU A 269 10.45 32.57 -6.29
C LEU A 269 11.68 32.29 -5.43
N GLU A 270 11.56 32.34 -4.10
CA GLU A 270 12.61 31.93 -3.16
C GLU A 270 13.00 30.46 -3.36
N ALA A 271 12.03 29.60 -3.67
CA ALA A 271 12.23 28.19 -3.98
C ALA A 271 12.71 27.91 -5.42
N GLY A 272 13.04 28.94 -6.20
CA GLY A 272 13.62 28.80 -7.55
C GLY A 272 12.62 28.70 -8.70
N ALA A 273 11.36 29.11 -8.51
CA ALA A 273 10.43 29.26 -9.62
C ALA A 273 10.92 30.35 -10.59
N SER A 274 10.88 30.06 -11.88
CA SER A 274 11.29 30.96 -12.94
C SER A 274 10.13 31.86 -13.36
N LYS A 275 10.39 33.17 -13.39
CA LYS A 275 9.46 34.19 -13.88
C LYS A 275 9.41 34.32 -15.41
N ASP A 276 10.21 33.51 -16.11
CA ASP A 276 10.45 33.60 -17.55
C ASP A 276 9.97 32.36 -18.34
N VAL A 277 9.22 31.46 -17.69
CA VAL A 277 8.58 30.31 -18.36
C VAL A 277 7.37 30.78 -19.14
N PHE A 278 7.27 30.43 -20.43
CA PHE A 278 6.11 30.77 -21.26
C PHE A 278 5.00 29.73 -21.13
N ALA A 279 3.79 30.17 -20.75
CA ALA A 279 2.57 29.41 -20.95
C ALA A 279 2.15 29.40 -22.43
N PHE A 280 1.17 28.58 -22.79
CA PHE A 280 0.69 28.42 -24.17
C PHE A 280 -0.02 29.66 -24.72
N ASP A 281 -0.52 30.54 -23.85
CA ASP A 281 -1.05 31.86 -24.23
C ASP A 281 0.06 32.90 -24.49
N GLY A 282 1.33 32.50 -24.40
CA GLY A 282 2.50 33.35 -24.60
C GLY A 282 2.84 34.25 -23.42
N LYS A 283 2.12 34.16 -22.29
CA LYS A 283 2.42 34.93 -21.08
C LYS A 283 3.43 34.20 -20.22
N ARG A 284 4.27 34.97 -19.54
CA ARG A 284 5.14 34.48 -18.46
C ARG A 284 4.57 34.89 -17.10
N PRO A 285 5.05 34.32 -15.98
CA PRO A 285 4.63 34.79 -14.66
C PRO A 285 4.85 36.30 -14.46
N ALA A 286 5.96 36.83 -14.96
CA ALA A 286 6.25 38.27 -14.90
C ALA A 286 5.23 39.15 -15.65
N ASP A 287 4.58 38.61 -16.68
CA ASP A 287 3.54 39.33 -17.43
C ASP A 287 2.18 39.26 -16.70
N VAL A 288 1.91 38.17 -15.97
CA VAL A 288 0.71 38.01 -15.11
C VAL A 288 0.76 38.96 -13.91
N ALA A 289 1.91 39.08 -13.24
CA ALA A 289 2.07 39.92 -12.04
C ALA A 289 1.73 41.41 -12.26
N ARG A 290 1.78 41.90 -13.51
CA ARG A 290 1.44 43.29 -13.86
C ARG A 290 -0.06 43.53 -14.05
N MET A 291 -0.86 42.46 -14.06
CA MET A 291 -2.31 42.51 -14.30
C MET A 291 -3.13 42.52 -12.99
N VAL A 292 -2.49 42.31 -11.84
CA VAL A 292 -3.09 42.16 -10.50
C VAL A 292 -2.70 43.35 -9.64
#